data_AF-A0A3M6VK18-F1
#
_entry.id   AF-A0A3M6VK18-F1
#
_cell.length_a   1.000
_cell.length_b   1.000
_cell.length_c   1.000
_cell.angle_alpha   90.00
_cell.angle_beta   90.00
_cell.angle_gamma   90.00
#
_symmetry.space_group_name_H-M   'P 1'
#
loop_
_entity.id
_entity.type
_entity.pdbx_description
1 polymer ?
#
loop_
_entity_poly.entity_id
_entity_poly.type
_entity_poly.pdbx_seq_one_letter_code
_entity_poly.pdbx_strand_id
1 'polypeptide(L)'
;MLLRTWMRSALALRRSPSSSQAFHSCTALPRSSVSAVSLTSKSTALQPDNSHVLTLLEHSIAQRRPTQALTHLAQLQLPPEPQLLQKLAVLLARQKKSRGYALRAFEILRGVYRTPGLKPDDYTKLASIYVMDACLRFRLLDSAMELYDEAVNQAVVLDLPAYNGLLTALLEAKRLEEATEILRDVVHGEDVCPHEEMFLPVLMELIKSREYSNATDIMKKGISRGVEFTSETFHPLLLQAENDTVSTDSLVNFLTFVEDSWTDYKDYDVDEDDMDDSENPYP
;
A
#
# COMPACT_ATOMS: atom_id res chain seq x y z
N MET A 1 -5.42 -15.10 33.07
CA MET A 1 -4.15 -15.32 33.85
C MET A 1 -2.83 -14.95 33.15
N LEU A 2 -2.55 -15.36 31.90
CA LEU A 2 -1.21 -15.22 31.27
C LEU A 2 -0.73 -13.77 31.06
N LEU A 3 -1.60 -12.85 30.67
CA LEU A 3 -1.22 -11.46 30.38
C LEU A 3 -0.73 -10.71 31.64
N ARG A 4 -1.34 -10.98 32.80
CA ARG A 4 -1.01 -10.33 34.08
C ARG A 4 0.30 -10.85 34.69
N THR A 5 0.62 -12.14 34.52
CA THR A 5 1.92 -12.70 34.92
C THR A 5 3.04 -12.23 33.99
N TRP A 6 2.73 -12.02 32.71
CA TRP A 6 3.63 -11.44 31.72
C TRP A 6 3.90 -9.95 31.97
N MET A 7 2.86 -9.13 32.22
CA MET A 7 2.99 -7.72 32.60
C MET A 7 3.85 -7.51 33.87
N ARG A 8 3.79 -8.42 34.84
CA ARG A 8 4.62 -8.37 36.06
C ARG A 8 6.10 -8.67 35.79
N SER A 9 6.38 -9.63 34.90
CA SER A 9 7.75 -9.96 34.47
C SER A 9 8.34 -8.86 33.61
N ALA A 10 7.45 -8.13 32.92
CA ALA A 10 7.81 -7.10 32.00
C ALA A 10 8.37 -5.84 32.72
N LEU A 11 7.75 -5.37 33.80
CA LEU A 11 8.23 -4.16 34.48
C LEU A 11 9.66 -4.24 35.08
N ALA A 12 10.30 -5.41 35.12
CA ALA A 12 11.57 -5.64 35.81
C ALA A 12 12.85 -5.26 35.02
N LEU A 13 12.76 -4.94 33.71
CA LEU A 13 13.93 -4.87 32.82
C LEU A 13 14.07 -3.52 32.09
N ARG A 14 14.32 -2.43 32.82
CA ARG A 14 14.54 -1.09 32.24
C ARG A 14 16.00 -0.63 32.42
N ARG A 15 16.80 -0.59 31.34
CA ARG A 15 18.05 0.21 31.25
C ARG A 15 18.24 0.81 29.86
N SER A 16 18.66 2.07 29.85
CA SER A 16 18.69 3.03 28.73
C SER A 16 19.93 2.95 27.83
N PRO A 17 19.86 3.45 26.57
CA PRO A 17 20.97 3.48 25.62
C PRO A 17 21.68 4.85 25.52
N SER A 18 22.82 4.90 24.83
CA SER A 18 23.62 6.10 24.55
C SER A 18 24.00 6.20 23.06
N SER A 19 23.60 7.33 22.44
CA SER A 19 24.34 8.25 21.53
C SER A 19 25.52 7.72 20.68
N SER A 20 25.83 8.19 19.46
CA SER A 20 25.70 9.52 18.85
C SER A 20 26.20 9.49 17.38
N GLN A 21 25.63 10.35 16.52
CA GLN A 21 26.23 11.30 15.54
C GLN A 21 27.43 10.85 14.63
N ALA A 22 27.72 11.34 13.42
CA ALA A 22 27.49 12.62 12.73
C ALA A 22 28.00 12.56 11.26
N PHE A 23 27.35 13.34 10.38
CA PHE A 23 27.82 14.30 9.35
C PHE A 23 28.92 14.07 8.29
N HIS A 24 28.66 14.80 7.17
CA HIS A 24 29.53 15.43 6.15
C HIS A 24 29.81 14.66 4.85
N SER A 25 29.93 15.24 3.64
CA SER A 25 29.63 16.52 2.98
C SER A 25 30.25 16.45 1.57
N CYS A 26 29.68 17.11 0.56
CA CYS A 26 30.29 17.69 -0.68
C CYS A 26 31.10 16.77 -1.65
N THR A 27 31.15 16.96 -2.97
CA THR A 27 31.49 18.18 -3.75
C THR A 27 31.28 17.93 -5.27
N ALA A 28 31.47 18.98 -6.08
CA ALA A 28 30.97 19.21 -7.44
C ALA A 28 31.82 18.69 -8.65
N LEU A 29 31.12 18.56 -9.81
CA LEU A 29 31.42 18.89 -11.25
C LEU A 29 32.87 19.17 -11.73
N PRO A 30 33.26 18.90 -13.02
CA PRO A 30 32.72 19.63 -14.19
C PRO A 30 32.70 18.95 -15.59
N ARG A 31 32.24 19.77 -16.55
CA ARG A 31 31.91 19.67 -17.99
C ARG A 31 33.04 19.20 -18.94
N SER A 32 32.64 18.67 -20.11
CA SER A 32 33.12 19.15 -21.42
C SER A 32 32.23 18.72 -22.61
N SER A 33 32.17 19.62 -23.60
CA SER A 33 31.54 19.63 -24.94
C SER A 33 31.94 18.43 -25.85
N VAL A 34 31.32 18.17 -27.02
CA VAL A 34 31.60 18.81 -28.33
C VAL A 34 30.66 18.25 -29.46
N SER A 35 30.25 19.15 -30.36
CA SER A 35 29.89 19.05 -31.79
C SER A 35 28.59 18.44 -32.34
N ALA A 36 28.00 19.28 -33.22
CA ALA A 36 26.96 19.02 -34.19
C ALA A 36 27.52 18.43 -35.50
N VAL A 37 26.73 17.62 -36.21
CA VAL A 37 26.71 17.53 -37.67
C VAL A 37 25.28 17.22 -38.13
N SER A 38 24.74 18.08 -38.97
CA SER A 38 23.49 17.90 -39.73
C SER A 38 23.77 17.24 -41.06
N LEU A 39 22.97 16.24 -41.46
CA LEU A 39 22.82 15.85 -42.87
C LEU A 39 21.36 15.49 -43.15
N THR A 40 20.80 16.21 -44.12
CA THR A 40 19.48 16.05 -44.72
C THR A 40 19.44 14.85 -45.67
N SER A 41 18.36 14.08 -45.69
CA SER A 41 17.79 13.58 -46.95
C SER A 41 16.31 13.22 -46.81
N LYS A 42 15.55 13.62 -47.83
CA LYS A 42 14.11 13.46 -48.00
C LYS A 42 13.70 11.97 -47.99
N SER A 43 12.60 11.67 -47.31
CA SER A 43 11.66 10.64 -47.75
C SER A 43 10.24 11.11 -47.45
N THR A 44 9.58 11.67 -48.46
CA THR A 44 8.13 11.84 -48.52
C THR A 44 7.49 10.46 -48.65
N ALA A 45 7.38 9.74 -47.54
CA ALA A 45 6.34 8.75 -47.35
C ALA A 45 5.08 9.52 -46.94
N LEU A 46 3.95 9.27 -47.60
CA LEU A 46 2.64 9.74 -47.16
C LEU A 46 2.47 9.28 -45.70
N GLN A 47 2.74 10.18 -44.76
CA GLN A 47 2.47 9.95 -43.35
C GLN A 47 0.96 9.72 -43.27
N PRO A 48 0.50 8.64 -42.64
CA PRO A 48 -0.94 8.50 -42.41
C PRO A 48 -1.38 9.74 -41.65
N ASP A 49 -2.37 10.45 -42.19
CA ASP A 49 -2.89 11.67 -41.56
C ASP A 49 -3.12 11.37 -40.08
N ASN A 50 -2.58 12.20 -39.17
CA ASN A 50 -2.66 11.96 -37.72
C ASN A 50 -4.12 11.69 -37.29
N SER A 51 -5.09 12.34 -37.94
CA SER A 51 -6.52 12.09 -37.76
C SER A 51 -6.94 10.65 -38.12
N HIS A 52 -6.45 10.09 -39.22
CA HIS A 52 -6.74 8.72 -39.61
C HIS A 52 -6.15 7.71 -38.61
N VAL A 53 -4.88 7.90 -38.19
CA VAL A 53 -4.26 7.02 -37.18
C VAL A 53 -5.01 7.08 -35.85
N LEU A 54 -5.48 8.26 -35.43
CA LEU A 54 -6.32 8.42 -34.24
C LEU A 54 -7.63 7.62 -34.37
N THR A 55 -8.32 7.70 -35.51
CA THR A 55 -9.55 6.90 -35.72
C THR A 55 -9.28 5.39 -35.69
N LEU A 56 -8.13 4.94 -36.22
CA LEU A 56 -7.72 3.53 -36.17
C LEU A 56 -7.38 3.08 -34.75
N LEU A 57 -6.78 3.95 -33.93
CA LEU A 57 -6.52 3.71 -32.53
C LEU A 57 -7.83 3.53 -31.75
N GLU A 58 -8.77 4.47 -31.89
CA GLU A 58 -10.09 4.40 -31.28
C GLU A 58 -10.83 3.10 -31.67
N HIS A 59 -10.81 2.78 -32.97
CA HIS A 59 -11.40 1.55 -33.48
C HIS A 59 -10.76 0.29 -32.90
N SER A 60 -9.43 0.26 -32.78
CA SER A 60 -8.69 -0.87 -32.20
C SER A 60 -8.99 -1.07 -30.72
N ILE A 61 -9.14 0.02 -29.97
CA ILE A 61 -9.55 -0.01 -28.56
C ILE A 61 -10.98 -0.54 -28.43
N ALA A 62 -11.91 -0.05 -29.26
CA ALA A 62 -13.31 -0.52 -29.27
C ALA A 62 -13.40 -2.03 -29.59
N GLN A 63 -12.56 -2.52 -30.50
CA GLN A 63 -12.46 -3.94 -30.85
C GLN A 63 -11.62 -4.77 -29.87
N ARG A 64 -11.10 -4.17 -28.79
CA ARG A 64 -10.28 -4.82 -27.76
C ARG A 64 -9.04 -5.51 -28.33
N ARG A 65 -8.38 -4.89 -29.30
CA ARG A 65 -7.16 -5.40 -29.95
C ARG A 65 -5.92 -4.65 -29.42
N PRO A 66 -5.32 -5.07 -28.29
CA PRO A 66 -4.27 -4.32 -27.61
C PRO A 66 -2.99 -4.17 -28.44
N THR A 67 -2.60 -5.20 -29.20
CA THR A 67 -1.41 -5.14 -30.08
C THR A 67 -1.56 -4.06 -31.15
N GLN A 68 -2.70 -4.06 -31.86
CA GLN A 68 -2.98 -3.09 -32.92
C GLN A 68 -3.08 -1.67 -32.36
N ALA A 69 -3.76 -1.51 -31.22
CA ALA A 69 -3.86 -0.21 -30.54
C ALA A 69 -2.47 0.35 -30.17
N LEU A 70 -1.57 -0.47 -29.63
CA LEU A 70 -0.20 -0.04 -29.33
C LEU A 70 0.60 0.33 -30.59
N THR A 71 0.43 -0.41 -31.68
CA THR A 71 1.07 -0.09 -32.97
C THR A 71 0.60 1.26 -33.50
N HIS A 72 -0.70 1.56 -33.44
CA HIS A 72 -1.24 2.85 -33.86
C HIS A 72 -0.82 3.99 -32.93
N LEU A 73 -0.78 3.76 -31.61
CA LEU A 73 -0.26 4.75 -30.65
C LEU A 73 1.19 5.15 -30.98
N ALA A 74 2.05 4.18 -31.32
CA ALA A 74 3.44 4.43 -31.67
C ALA A 74 3.65 5.21 -32.98
N GLN A 75 2.61 5.26 -33.84
CA GLN A 75 2.64 6.00 -35.10
C GLN A 75 2.25 7.48 -34.93
N LEU A 76 1.65 7.86 -33.80
CA LEU A 76 1.22 9.23 -33.53
C LEU A 76 2.40 10.12 -33.13
N GLN A 77 2.46 11.32 -33.71
CA GLN A 77 3.47 12.33 -33.36
C GLN A 77 3.06 13.20 -32.17
N LEU A 78 1.74 13.40 -31.99
CA LEU A 78 1.16 14.17 -30.90
C LEU A 78 0.49 13.19 -29.91
N PRO A 79 0.65 13.37 -28.59
CA PRO A 79 -0.06 12.55 -27.64
C PRO A 79 -1.58 12.71 -27.83
N PRO A 80 -2.34 11.61 -27.89
CA PRO A 80 -3.79 11.68 -27.97
C PRO A 80 -4.38 12.20 -26.65
N GLU A 81 -5.68 12.54 -26.67
CA GLU A 81 -6.37 13.04 -25.49
C GLU A 81 -6.28 12.06 -24.30
N PRO A 82 -6.19 12.57 -23.05
CA PRO A 82 -6.06 11.74 -21.86
C PRO A 82 -7.14 10.66 -21.73
N GLN A 83 -8.38 10.95 -22.11
CA GLN A 83 -9.49 9.99 -22.06
C GLN A 83 -9.23 8.76 -22.95
N LEU A 84 -8.65 8.96 -24.13
CA LEU A 84 -8.33 7.85 -25.03
C LEU A 84 -7.17 7.01 -24.47
N LEU A 85 -6.17 7.66 -23.89
CA LEU A 85 -5.04 7.00 -23.22
C LEU A 85 -5.49 6.17 -22.01
N GLN A 86 -6.39 6.70 -21.18
CA GLN A 86 -6.97 5.97 -20.06
C GLN A 86 -7.72 4.73 -20.52
N LYS A 87 -8.52 4.84 -21.60
CA LYS A 87 -9.22 3.67 -22.20
C LYS A 87 -8.24 2.60 -22.67
N LEU A 88 -7.14 3.01 -23.29
CA LEU A 88 -6.07 2.09 -23.70
C LEU A 88 -5.38 1.45 -22.49
N ALA A 89 -5.04 2.22 -21.46
CA ALA A 89 -4.42 1.71 -20.24
C ALA A 89 -5.31 0.64 -19.58
N VAL A 90 -6.63 0.89 -19.47
CA VAL A 90 -7.59 -0.09 -18.96
C VAL A 90 -7.63 -1.35 -19.84
N LEU A 91 -7.67 -1.20 -21.17
CA LEU A 91 -7.66 -2.34 -22.10
C LEU A 91 -6.43 -3.23 -21.90
N LEU A 92 -5.26 -2.62 -21.69
CA LEU A 92 -3.98 -3.30 -21.47
C LEU A 92 -3.91 -3.95 -20.09
N ALA A 93 -4.30 -3.24 -19.03
CA ALA A 93 -4.30 -3.73 -17.66
C ALA A 93 -5.22 -4.96 -17.44
N ARG A 94 -6.32 -5.02 -18.20
CA ARG A 94 -7.23 -6.18 -18.22
C ARG A 94 -6.61 -7.45 -18.79
N GLN A 95 -5.48 -7.36 -19.50
CA GLN A 95 -4.82 -8.53 -20.07
C GLN A 95 -4.07 -9.32 -19.00
N LYS A 96 -4.76 -10.31 -18.40
CA LYS A 96 -4.26 -11.10 -17.27
C LYS A 96 -3.02 -11.97 -17.56
N LYS A 97 -2.55 -12.07 -18.80
CA LYS A 97 -1.45 -12.96 -19.21
C LYS A 97 -0.19 -12.23 -19.70
N SER A 98 -0.17 -10.89 -19.70
CA SER A 98 0.97 -10.13 -20.24
C SER A 98 1.50 -9.11 -19.25
N ARG A 99 2.63 -9.43 -18.62
CA ARG A 99 3.41 -8.47 -17.81
C ARG A 99 3.81 -7.25 -18.62
N GLY A 100 4.12 -7.44 -19.91
CA GLY A 100 4.44 -6.33 -20.82
C GLY A 100 3.29 -5.35 -20.98
N TYR A 101 2.04 -5.82 -21.06
CA TYR A 101 0.89 -4.93 -21.12
C TYR A 101 0.61 -4.22 -19.80
N ALA A 102 0.85 -4.87 -18.65
CA ALA A 102 0.77 -4.19 -17.36
C ALA A 102 1.78 -3.03 -17.27
N LEU A 103 3.04 -3.25 -17.66
CA LEU A 103 4.06 -2.19 -17.74
C LEU A 103 3.66 -1.06 -18.68
N ARG A 104 3.16 -1.38 -19.89
CA ARG A 104 2.69 -0.35 -20.83
C ARG A 104 1.47 0.42 -20.30
N ALA A 105 0.55 -0.26 -19.63
CA ALA A 105 -0.61 0.39 -19.03
C ALA A 105 -0.20 1.40 -17.96
N PHE A 106 0.78 1.02 -17.12
CA PHE A 106 1.39 1.90 -16.13
C PHE A 106 2.08 3.11 -16.79
N GLU A 107 2.94 2.90 -17.78
CA GLU A 107 3.63 3.99 -18.48
C GLU A 107 2.66 5.01 -19.09
N ILE A 108 1.58 4.52 -19.71
CA ILE A 108 0.54 5.36 -20.30
C ILE A 108 -0.18 6.17 -19.21
N LEU A 109 -0.64 5.51 -18.13
CA LEU A 109 -1.39 6.18 -17.09
C LEU A 109 -0.54 7.19 -16.31
N ARG A 110 0.74 6.87 -16.06
CA ARG A 110 1.72 7.82 -15.53
C ARG A 110 1.87 9.05 -16.43
N GLY A 111 1.91 8.85 -17.74
CA GLY A 111 1.93 9.96 -18.71
C GLY A 111 0.66 10.83 -18.62
N VAL A 112 -0.50 10.21 -18.43
CA VAL A 112 -1.77 10.93 -18.23
C VAL A 112 -1.70 11.80 -16.97
N TYR A 113 -1.26 11.25 -15.83
CA TYR A 113 -1.12 11.99 -14.57
C TYR A 113 -0.17 13.19 -14.66
N ARG A 114 0.89 13.08 -15.46
CA ARG A 114 1.86 14.15 -15.69
C ARG A 114 1.42 15.19 -16.73
N THR A 115 0.21 15.07 -17.28
CA THR A 115 -0.32 16.04 -18.22
C THR A 115 -0.73 17.32 -17.48
N PRO A 116 -0.22 18.50 -17.87
CA PRO A 116 -0.58 19.76 -17.21
C PRO A 116 -2.08 20.04 -17.30
N GLY A 117 -2.69 20.37 -16.16
CA GLY A 117 -4.12 20.68 -16.10
C GLY A 117 -5.05 19.47 -16.21
N LEU A 118 -4.54 18.25 -16.01
CA LEU A 118 -5.39 17.09 -15.80
C LEU A 118 -6.40 17.40 -14.69
N LYS A 119 -7.67 17.12 -14.97
CA LYS A 119 -8.74 17.11 -13.98
C LYS A 119 -9.19 15.67 -13.84
N PRO A 120 -8.77 14.95 -12.78
CA PRO A 120 -9.22 13.60 -12.55
C PRO A 120 -10.75 13.53 -12.47
N ASP A 121 -11.28 12.49 -13.07
CA ASP A 121 -12.69 12.14 -13.08
C ASP A 121 -12.87 10.68 -12.63
N ASP A 122 -14.12 10.22 -12.58
CA ASP A 122 -14.44 8.83 -12.21
C ASP A 122 -13.73 7.80 -13.10
N TYR A 123 -13.49 8.16 -14.37
CA TYR A 123 -12.78 7.28 -15.30
C TYR A 123 -11.28 7.22 -14.98
N THR A 124 -10.68 8.31 -14.52
CA THR A 124 -9.30 8.37 -14.04
C THR A 124 -9.11 7.47 -12.82
N LYS A 125 -10.07 7.51 -11.88
CA LYS A 125 -10.11 6.58 -10.73
C LYS A 125 -10.22 5.13 -11.18
N LEU A 126 -11.14 4.82 -12.08
CA LEU A 126 -11.31 3.48 -12.64
C LEU A 126 -10.03 2.96 -13.31
N ALA A 127 -9.39 3.80 -14.14
CA ALA A 127 -8.15 3.45 -14.82
C ALA A 127 -7.03 3.14 -13.82
N SER A 128 -6.92 3.93 -12.75
CA SER A 128 -5.93 3.73 -11.69
C SER A 128 -6.12 2.40 -10.98
N ILE A 129 -7.35 2.05 -10.62
CA ILE A 129 -7.67 0.76 -9.99
C ILE A 129 -7.26 -0.41 -10.89
N TYR A 130 -7.62 -0.38 -12.19
CA TYR A 130 -7.24 -1.46 -13.12
C TYR A 130 -5.73 -1.59 -13.30
N VAL A 131 -5.04 -0.46 -13.46
CA VAL A 131 -3.58 -0.47 -13.65
C VAL A 131 -2.86 -0.89 -12.38
N MET A 132 -3.36 -0.49 -11.20
CA MET A 132 -2.85 -0.92 -9.90
C MET A 132 -2.98 -2.44 -9.74
N ASP A 133 -4.18 -3.00 -9.97
CA ASP A 133 -4.42 -4.44 -9.95
C ASP A 133 -3.48 -5.17 -10.92
N ALA A 134 -3.30 -4.66 -12.15
CA ALA A 134 -2.35 -5.25 -13.09
C ALA A 134 -0.90 -5.20 -12.59
N CYS A 135 -0.45 -4.09 -12.00
CA CYS A 135 0.90 -3.96 -11.46
C CYS A 135 1.14 -4.97 -10.32
N LEU A 136 0.23 -5.03 -9.35
CA LEU A 136 0.31 -5.95 -8.22
C LEU A 136 0.27 -7.42 -8.67
N ARG A 137 -0.66 -7.77 -9.56
CA ARG A 137 -0.81 -9.13 -10.10
C ARG A 137 0.45 -9.62 -10.80
N PHE A 138 1.21 -8.72 -11.43
CA PHE A 138 2.47 -9.03 -12.08
C PHE A 138 3.71 -8.74 -11.23
N ARG A 139 3.58 -8.44 -9.93
CA ARG A 139 4.70 -8.12 -9.02
C ARG A 139 5.56 -6.97 -9.56
N LEU A 140 4.90 -5.87 -9.93
CA LEU A 140 5.49 -4.61 -10.36
C LEU A 140 5.36 -3.57 -9.24
N LEU A 141 5.91 -3.86 -8.07
CA LEU A 141 5.69 -3.07 -6.86
C LEU A 141 6.14 -1.61 -7.00
N ASP A 142 7.30 -1.36 -7.59
CA ASP A 142 7.78 0.03 -7.74
C ASP A 142 6.89 0.84 -8.69
N SER A 143 6.36 0.21 -9.74
CA SER A 143 5.36 0.84 -10.62
C SER A 143 4.03 1.05 -9.90
N ALA A 144 3.62 0.12 -9.04
CA ALA A 144 2.43 0.26 -8.22
C ALA A 144 2.57 1.44 -7.23
N MET A 145 3.71 1.56 -6.56
CA MET A 145 3.99 2.67 -5.65
C MET A 145 4.07 4.02 -6.37
N GLU A 146 4.75 4.11 -7.51
CA GLU A 146 4.77 5.35 -8.30
C GLU A 146 3.36 5.74 -8.76
N LEU A 147 2.51 4.77 -9.12
CA LEU A 147 1.11 5.04 -9.45
C LEU A 147 0.28 5.47 -8.24
N TYR A 148 0.54 4.89 -7.06
CA TYR A 148 -0.09 5.30 -5.81
C TYR A 148 0.22 6.77 -5.50
N ASP A 149 1.49 7.17 -5.59
CA ASP A 149 1.92 8.55 -5.36
C ASP A 149 1.27 9.52 -6.36
N GLU A 150 1.26 9.18 -7.65
CA GLU A 150 0.62 10.02 -8.69
C GLU A 150 -0.90 10.17 -8.43
N ALA A 151 -1.58 9.11 -7.99
CA ALA A 151 -2.99 9.14 -7.65
C ALA A 151 -3.27 10.02 -6.42
N VAL A 152 -2.50 9.85 -5.34
CA VAL A 152 -2.63 10.65 -4.10
C VAL A 152 -2.38 12.13 -4.38
N ASN A 153 -1.33 12.46 -5.15
CA ASN A 153 -1.00 13.85 -5.53
C ASN A 153 -2.11 14.54 -6.33
N GLN A 154 -2.98 13.77 -6.96
CA GLN A 154 -4.11 14.24 -7.77
C GLN A 154 -5.46 14.02 -7.07
N ALA A 155 -5.43 13.71 -5.77
CA ALA A 155 -6.62 13.40 -4.95
C ALA A 155 -7.50 12.29 -5.54
N VAL A 156 -6.89 11.31 -6.21
CA VAL A 156 -7.57 10.11 -6.73
C VAL A 156 -7.47 9.00 -5.70
N VAL A 157 -8.62 8.64 -5.12
CA VAL A 157 -8.73 7.58 -4.12
C VAL A 157 -8.87 6.21 -4.79
N LEU A 158 -8.03 5.25 -4.41
CA LEU A 158 -8.11 3.86 -4.87
C LEU A 158 -9.17 3.06 -4.09
N ASP A 159 -9.44 1.82 -4.51
CA ASP A 159 -10.39 0.94 -3.82
C ASP A 159 -9.71 0.03 -2.78
N LEU A 160 -10.52 -0.55 -1.89
CA LEU A 160 -10.03 -1.46 -0.83
C LEU A 160 -9.14 -2.59 -1.37
N PRO A 161 -9.49 -3.30 -2.46
CA PRO A 161 -8.61 -4.31 -3.05
C PRO A 161 -7.24 -3.78 -3.46
N ALA A 162 -7.15 -2.57 -4.02
CA ALA A 162 -5.86 -1.96 -4.36
C ALA A 162 -5.01 -1.68 -3.13
N TYR A 163 -5.59 -1.10 -2.07
CA TYR A 163 -4.88 -0.86 -0.81
C TYR A 163 -4.41 -2.18 -0.16
N ASN A 164 -5.30 -3.17 -0.01
CA ASN A 164 -4.94 -4.48 0.56
C ASN A 164 -3.81 -5.16 -0.23
N GLY A 165 -3.87 -5.07 -1.57
CA GLY A 165 -2.84 -5.62 -2.44
C GLY A 165 -1.50 -4.89 -2.31
N LEU A 166 -1.50 -3.55 -2.17
CA LEU A 166 -0.30 -2.76 -1.89
C LEU A 166 0.33 -3.14 -0.54
N LEU A 167 -0.47 -3.19 0.53
CA LEU A 167 0.01 -3.58 1.85
C LEU A 167 0.65 -4.96 1.83
N THR A 168 -0.03 -5.95 1.21
CA THR A 168 0.51 -7.31 1.07
C THR A 168 1.85 -7.30 0.30
N ALA A 169 1.90 -6.62 -0.84
CA ALA A 169 3.10 -6.58 -1.68
C ALA A 169 4.29 -5.86 -1.00
N LEU A 170 4.03 -4.79 -0.24
CA LEU A 170 5.05 -4.08 0.54
C LEU A 170 5.62 -4.94 1.66
N LEU A 171 4.75 -5.66 2.40
CA LEU A 171 5.18 -6.56 3.46
C LEU A 171 5.99 -7.75 2.93
N GLU A 172 5.58 -8.33 1.78
CA GLU A 172 6.38 -9.35 1.08
C GLU A 172 7.76 -8.82 0.67
N ALA A 173 7.84 -7.54 0.28
CA ALA A 173 9.08 -6.86 -0.10
C ALA A 173 9.88 -6.29 1.09
N LYS A 174 9.46 -6.54 2.33
CA LYS A 174 10.11 -6.03 3.55
C LYS A 174 10.16 -4.50 3.64
N ARG A 175 9.15 -3.82 3.09
CA ARG A 175 8.95 -2.36 3.14
C ARG A 175 7.88 -2.00 4.17
N LEU A 176 8.14 -2.30 5.45
CA LEU A 176 7.18 -2.12 6.55
C LEU A 176 6.78 -0.67 6.78
N GLU A 177 7.74 0.26 6.70
CA GLU A 177 7.47 1.69 6.93
C GLU A 177 6.42 2.20 5.93
N GLU A 178 6.63 1.95 4.64
CA GLU A 178 5.72 2.37 3.57
C GLU A 178 4.34 1.70 3.70
N ALA A 179 4.28 0.42 4.09
CA ALA A 179 3.00 -0.24 4.35
C ALA A 179 2.25 0.42 5.52
N THR A 180 2.99 0.81 6.57
CA THR A 180 2.42 1.48 7.73
C THR A 180 1.96 2.90 7.39
N GLU A 181 2.68 3.62 6.54
CA GLU A 181 2.28 4.93 6.01
C GLU A 181 1.00 4.84 5.18
N ILE A 182 0.89 3.89 4.24
CA ILE A 182 -0.34 3.70 3.46
C ILE A 182 -1.53 3.37 4.37
N LEU A 183 -1.35 2.48 5.35
CA LEU A 183 -2.43 2.16 6.29
C LEU A 183 -2.82 3.38 7.12
N ARG A 184 -1.85 4.20 7.56
CA ARG A 184 -2.14 5.48 8.21
C ARG A 184 -2.94 6.39 7.27
N ASP A 185 -2.55 6.55 6.02
CA ASP A 185 -3.27 7.41 5.06
C ASP A 185 -4.72 6.96 4.89
N VAL A 186 -4.96 5.66 4.72
CA VAL A 186 -6.32 5.09 4.67
C VAL A 186 -7.10 5.43 5.94
N VAL A 187 -6.48 5.30 7.12
CA VAL A 187 -7.15 5.57 8.39
C VAL A 187 -7.38 7.07 8.63
N HIS A 188 -6.60 7.99 8.05
CA HIS A 188 -6.87 9.44 8.19
C HIS A 188 -7.86 9.98 7.13
N GLY A 189 -7.95 9.35 5.95
CA GLY A 189 -8.91 9.75 4.91
C GLY A 189 -10.36 9.44 5.29
N GLU A 190 -11.35 9.96 4.53
CA GLU A 190 -12.77 9.64 4.76
C GLU A 190 -13.35 8.74 3.65
N ASP A 191 -12.70 8.68 2.48
CA ASP A 191 -13.23 8.08 1.26
C ASP A 191 -13.25 6.55 1.25
N VAL A 192 -12.53 5.91 2.17
CA VAL A 192 -12.40 4.46 2.30
C VAL A 192 -12.73 4.06 3.74
N CYS A 193 -13.57 3.04 3.92
CA CYS A 193 -13.83 2.47 5.23
C CYS A 193 -12.81 1.34 5.49
N PRO A 194 -11.86 1.51 6.42
CA PRO A 194 -10.90 0.46 6.73
C PRO A 194 -11.61 -0.72 7.41
N HIS A 195 -11.11 -1.93 7.21
CA HIS A 195 -11.62 -3.16 7.82
C HIS A 195 -10.52 -3.88 8.59
N GLU A 196 -10.91 -4.70 9.56
CA GLU A 196 -10.01 -5.48 10.42
C GLU A 196 -8.92 -6.22 9.64
N GLU A 197 -9.30 -6.92 8.56
CA GLU A 197 -8.39 -7.69 7.70
C GLU A 197 -7.24 -6.88 7.10
N MET A 198 -7.43 -5.56 6.90
CA MET A 198 -6.42 -4.67 6.36
C MET A 198 -5.28 -4.42 7.37
N PHE A 199 -5.59 -4.43 8.66
CA PHE A 199 -4.62 -4.11 9.72
C PHE A 199 -3.74 -5.30 10.08
N LEU A 200 -4.33 -6.50 10.19
CA LEU A 200 -3.65 -7.66 10.77
C LEU A 200 -2.27 -7.94 10.16
N PRO A 201 -2.06 -7.94 8.82
CA PRO A 201 -0.73 -8.17 8.25
C PRO A 201 0.32 -7.13 8.68
N VAL A 202 -0.08 -5.86 8.73
CA VAL A 202 0.81 -4.75 9.13
C VAL A 202 1.10 -4.82 10.62
N LEU A 203 0.07 -5.07 11.44
CA LEU A 203 0.21 -5.21 12.89
C LEU A 203 1.13 -6.38 13.26
N MET A 204 0.99 -7.53 12.61
CA MET A 204 1.85 -8.69 12.84
C MET A 204 3.34 -8.38 12.60
N GLU A 205 3.67 -7.67 11.52
CA GLU A 205 5.06 -7.31 11.23
C GLU A 205 5.56 -6.17 12.16
N LEU A 206 4.71 -5.23 12.58
CA LEU A 206 5.05 -4.23 13.60
C LEU A 206 5.38 -4.87 14.96
N ILE A 207 4.55 -5.80 15.44
CA ILE A 207 4.78 -6.52 16.70
C ILE A 207 6.05 -7.36 16.62
N LYS A 208 6.28 -8.04 15.51
CA LYS A 208 7.51 -8.80 15.26
C LYS A 208 8.76 -7.91 15.24
N SER A 209 8.64 -6.68 14.73
CA SER A 209 9.70 -5.65 14.77
C SER A 209 9.78 -4.91 16.11
N ARG A 210 8.96 -5.29 17.11
CA ARG A 210 8.87 -4.69 18.45
C ARG A 210 8.44 -3.23 18.44
N GLU A 211 7.74 -2.82 17.38
CA GLU A 211 7.19 -1.47 17.21
C GLU A 211 5.80 -1.35 17.84
N TYR A 212 5.70 -1.76 19.11
CA TYR A 212 4.44 -1.81 19.85
C TYR A 212 3.70 -0.46 19.91
N SER A 213 4.43 0.66 20.01
CA SER A 213 3.83 2.00 19.99
C SER A 213 3.10 2.26 18.68
N ASN A 214 3.73 1.96 17.54
CA ASN A 214 3.15 2.15 16.21
C ASN A 214 1.91 1.26 16.02
N ALA A 215 1.97 0.00 16.50
CA ALA A 215 0.83 -0.91 16.48
C ALA A 215 -0.34 -0.39 17.31
N THR A 216 -0.10 0.04 18.55
CA THR A 216 -1.16 0.64 19.40
C THR A 216 -1.75 1.89 18.77
N ASP A 217 -0.92 2.79 18.24
CA ASP A 217 -1.38 4.06 17.69
C ASP A 217 -2.26 3.86 16.45
N ILE A 218 -1.89 2.95 15.56
CA ILE A 218 -2.68 2.68 14.36
C ILE A 218 -3.98 1.94 14.68
N MET A 219 -3.99 1.03 15.67
CA MET A 219 -5.21 0.38 16.15
C MET A 219 -6.17 1.39 16.78
N LYS A 220 -5.69 2.29 17.66
CA LYS A 220 -6.52 3.35 18.24
C LYS A 220 -7.18 4.22 17.17
N LYS A 221 -6.43 4.56 16.12
CA LYS A 221 -6.98 5.31 14.98
C LYS A 221 -8.00 4.48 14.20
N GLY A 222 -7.76 3.19 13.98
CA GLY A 222 -8.72 2.26 13.40
C GLY A 222 -10.03 2.20 14.18
N ILE A 223 -9.97 2.04 15.50
CA ILE A 223 -11.13 2.06 16.40
C ILE A 223 -11.90 3.39 16.28
N SER A 224 -11.19 4.52 16.25
CA SER A 224 -11.83 5.84 16.08
C SER A 224 -12.55 6.01 14.73
N ARG A 225 -12.19 5.19 13.74
CA ARG A 225 -12.80 5.11 12.41
C ARG A 225 -13.86 4.00 12.31
N GLY A 226 -14.24 3.39 13.42
CA GLY A 226 -15.28 2.36 13.49
C GLY A 226 -14.81 0.94 13.17
N VAL A 227 -13.50 0.68 13.18
CA VAL A 227 -12.98 -0.69 13.05
C VAL A 227 -13.14 -1.41 14.39
N GLU A 228 -13.90 -2.49 14.37
CA GLU A 228 -14.00 -3.42 15.50
C GLU A 228 -12.92 -4.48 15.35
N PHE A 229 -11.97 -4.52 16.29
CA PHE A 229 -10.97 -5.57 16.37
C PHE A 229 -11.52 -6.71 17.22
N THR A 230 -11.43 -7.93 16.69
CA THR A 230 -11.95 -9.14 17.31
C THR A 230 -10.82 -10.01 17.83
N SER A 231 -11.19 -11.18 18.36
CA SER A 231 -10.25 -12.24 18.74
C SER A 231 -9.35 -12.66 17.55
N GLU A 232 -9.81 -12.52 16.30
CA GLU A 232 -9.02 -12.81 15.09
C GLU A 232 -7.82 -11.88 14.95
N THR A 233 -7.89 -10.64 15.44
CA THR A 233 -6.73 -9.74 15.49
C THR A 233 -5.95 -9.86 16.79
N PHE A 234 -6.62 -9.89 17.94
CA PHE A 234 -5.90 -9.85 19.23
C PHE A 234 -5.12 -11.13 19.53
N HIS A 235 -5.66 -12.33 19.26
CA HIS A 235 -4.95 -13.58 19.56
C HIS A 235 -3.60 -13.69 18.82
N PRO A 236 -3.51 -13.51 17.48
CA PRO A 236 -2.24 -13.59 16.78
C PRO A 236 -1.21 -12.55 17.28
N LEU A 237 -1.65 -11.33 17.60
CA LEU A 237 -0.75 -10.29 18.08
C LEU A 237 -0.17 -10.62 19.46
N LEU A 238 -0.98 -11.17 20.37
CA LEU A 238 -0.51 -11.62 21.68
C LEU A 238 0.46 -12.80 21.57
N LEU A 239 0.15 -13.80 20.75
CA LEU A 239 1.05 -14.93 20.50
C LEU A 239 2.38 -14.47 19.89
N GLN A 240 2.34 -13.49 18.98
CA GLN A 240 3.54 -12.91 18.40
C GLN A 240 4.36 -12.15 19.44
N ALA A 241 3.69 -11.37 20.30
CA ALA A 241 4.31 -10.60 21.37
C ALA A 241 4.96 -11.51 22.43
N GLU A 242 4.39 -12.68 22.75
CA GLU A 242 4.92 -13.63 23.77
C GLU A 242 6.38 -14.04 23.52
N ASN A 243 6.82 -14.01 22.26
CA ASN A 243 8.20 -14.30 21.90
C ASN A 243 9.20 -13.21 22.35
N ASP A 244 8.72 -12.05 22.78
CA ASP A 244 9.56 -10.96 23.27
C ASP A 244 9.88 -11.12 24.76
N THR A 245 11.07 -11.63 25.04
CA THR A 245 11.58 -11.80 26.41
C THR A 245 12.03 -10.49 27.06
N VAL A 246 12.13 -9.40 26.28
CA VAL A 246 12.55 -8.09 26.78
C VAL A 246 11.33 -7.23 26.95
N SER A 247 11.02 -6.89 28.19
CA SER A 247 9.99 -5.90 28.39
C SER A 247 10.48 -4.49 28.24
N THR A 248 9.68 -3.79 27.46
CA THR A 248 9.77 -2.37 27.19
C THR A 248 8.46 -1.73 27.60
N ASP A 249 8.50 -0.44 27.94
CA ASP A 249 7.27 0.30 28.23
C ASP A 249 6.28 0.27 27.08
N SER A 250 6.77 0.25 25.84
CA SER A 250 5.92 0.14 24.66
C SER A 250 5.20 -1.20 24.61
N LEU A 251 5.85 -2.31 24.98
CA LEU A 251 5.20 -3.61 25.12
C LEU A 251 4.17 -3.60 26.25
N VAL A 252 4.51 -3.07 27.43
CA VAL A 252 3.56 -2.98 28.56
C VAL A 252 2.32 -2.17 28.16
N ASN A 253 2.52 -1.00 27.56
CA ASN A 253 1.42 -0.14 27.09
C ASN A 253 0.56 -0.84 26.02
N PHE A 254 1.17 -1.61 25.12
CA PHE A 254 0.45 -2.39 24.13
C PHE A 254 -0.41 -3.47 24.77
N LEU A 255 0.13 -4.24 25.72
CA LEU A 255 -0.64 -5.28 26.42
C LEU A 255 -1.79 -4.68 27.22
N THR A 256 -1.59 -3.54 27.89
CA THR A 256 -2.67 -2.83 28.60
C THR A 256 -3.74 -2.35 27.63
N PHE A 257 -3.34 -1.81 26.48
CA PHE A 257 -4.30 -1.44 25.42
C PHE A 257 -5.13 -2.64 24.95
N VAL A 258 -4.53 -3.82 24.78
CA VAL A 258 -5.26 -5.04 24.40
C VAL A 258 -6.24 -5.45 25.50
N GLU A 259 -5.83 -5.46 26.78
CA GLU A 259 -6.71 -5.79 27.92
C GLU A 259 -7.91 -4.82 28.02
N ASP A 260 -7.67 -3.53 27.76
CA ASP A 260 -8.72 -2.51 27.81
C ASP A 260 -9.71 -2.60 26.63
N SER A 261 -9.18 -2.90 25.44
CA SER A 261 -9.93 -2.82 24.16
C SER A 261 -10.63 -4.12 23.77
N TRP A 262 -10.12 -5.28 24.20
CA TRP A 262 -10.71 -6.57 23.87
C TRP A 262 -11.78 -6.93 24.90
N THR A 263 -13.04 -6.64 24.59
CA THR A 263 -14.17 -6.85 25.51
C THR A 263 -14.36 -8.31 25.89
N ASP A 264 -14.23 -9.23 24.94
CA ASP A 264 -14.39 -10.67 25.17
C ASP A 264 -13.31 -11.23 26.10
N TYR A 265 -12.17 -10.54 26.24
CA TYR A 265 -11.13 -10.89 27.20
C TYR A 265 -11.64 -10.85 28.65
N LYS A 266 -12.65 -10.03 28.93
CA LYS A 266 -13.22 -9.84 30.28
C LYS A 266 -14.21 -10.95 30.66
N ASP A 267 -14.77 -11.67 29.69
CA ASP A 267 -15.72 -12.76 29.94
C ASP A 267 -15.02 -14.10 30.24
N TYR A 268 -13.74 -14.25 29.87
CA TYR A 268 -12.92 -15.43 30.21
C TYR A 268 -12.46 -15.47 31.68
N ASP A 269 -12.68 -14.40 32.46
CA ASP A 269 -12.26 -14.27 33.86
C ASP A 269 -13.40 -14.57 34.86
N VAL A 270 -14.58 -15.03 34.42
CA VAL A 270 -15.76 -15.23 35.31
C VAL A 270 -15.84 -16.64 35.92
N ASP A 271 -15.09 -17.63 35.44
CA ASP A 271 -15.29 -19.04 35.83
C ASP A 271 -14.28 -19.63 36.84
N GLU A 272 -13.32 -18.85 37.39
CA GLU A 272 -12.32 -19.40 38.34
C GLU A 272 -12.54 -19.05 39.82
N ASP A 273 -13.44 -18.12 40.17
CA ASP A 273 -13.68 -17.74 41.57
C ASP A 273 -14.74 -18.61 42.29
N ASP A 274 -15.38 -19.58 41.60
CA ASP A 274 -16.39 -20.48 42.19
C ASP A 274 -15.83 -21.87 42.59
N MET A 275 -14.51 -22.04 42.64
CA MET A 275 -13.85 -23.30 43.03
C MET A 275 -12.96 -23.15 44.27
N ASP A 276 -13.48 -22.58 45.37
CA ASP A 276 -13.07 -22.98 46.72
C ASP A 276 -14.20 -22.80 47.75
N ASP A 277 -14.18 -23.65 48.78
CA ASP A 277 -15.05 -23.68 49.96
C ASP A 277 -16.45 -24.36 49.84
N SER A 278 -16.50 -25.60 49.36
CA SER A 278 -17.38 -26.59 50.00
C SER A 278 -16.60 -27.37 51.06
N GLU A 279 -16.41 -26.69 52.18
CA GLU A 279 -16.48 -27.15 53.55
C GLU A 279 -16.27 -28.67 53.75
N ASN A 280 -15.07 -29.00 54.20
CA ASN A 280 -14.72 -30.29 54.77
C ASN A 280 -15.31 -30.43 56.20
N PRO A 281 -16.29 -31.31 56.46
CA PRO A 281 -16.74 -31.60 57.81
C PRO A 281 -16.21 -32.99 58.20
N TYR A 282 -14.97 -33.03 58.69
CA TYR A 282 -14.42 -34.19 59.39
C TYR A 282 -15.17 -34.42 60.72
N PRO A 283 -15.20 -35.65 61.26
CA PRO A 283 -14.03 -36.41 61.72
C PRO A 283 -13.75 -37.72 60.98
#